data_AF-A0A368D7U9-F1
#
_entry.id   AF-A0A368D7U9-F1
#
_cell.length_a   1.000
_cell.length_b   1.000
_cell.length_c   1.000
_cell.angle_alpha   90.00
_cell.angle_beta   90.00
_cell.angle_gamma   90.00
#
_symmetry.space_group_name_H-M   'P 1'
#
loop_
_entity.id
_entity.type
_entity.pdbx_description
1 polymer ?
#
loop_
_entity_poly.entity_id
_entity_poly.type
_entity_poly.pdbx_seq_one_letter_code
_entity_poly.pdbx_strand_id
1 'polypeptide(L)' 'MKNTIYTLLLAFTFTSCGFDVQPNVEVKNNINLTIDGENIDGVQGEWTITSEEKKDDGKEIFVITIKKVELE' A
#
# COMPACT_ATOMS: atom_id res chain seq x y z
N MET A 1 -19.90 34.83 35.66
CA MET A 1 -18.67 34.68 34.84
C MET A 1 -17.98 33.34 35.08
N LYS A 2 -17.60 33.00 36.33
CA LYS A 2 -16.92 31.74 36.65
C LYS A 2 -17.69 30.48 36.22
N ASN A 3 -19.00 30.43 36.51
CA ASN A 3 -19.85 29.29 36.15
C ASN A 3 -20.03 29.12 34.65
N THR A 4 -20.12 30.22 33.91
CA THR A 4 -20.24 30.22 32.44
C THR A 4 -18.99 29.65 31.77
N ILE A 5 -17.81 29.94 32.34
CA ILE A 5 -16.52 29.41 31.87
C ILE A 5 -16.46 27.89 32.10
N TYR A 6 -16.91 27.40 33.25
CA TYR A 6 -16.94 25.97 33.54
C TYR A 6 -17.89 25.20 32.61
N THR A 7 -19.07 25.77 32.29
CA THR A 7 -20.00 25.17 31.34
C THR A 7 -19.42 25.09 29.93
N LEU A 8 -18.69 26.13 29.49
CA LEU A 8 -18.05 26.16 28.18
C LEU A 8 -16.91 25.13 28.05
N LEU A 9 -16.10 24.97 29.10
CA LEU A 9 -15.05 23.95 29.17
C LEU A 9 -15.63 22.54 29.11
N LEU A 10 -16.74 22.29 29.81
CA LEU A 10 -17.40 20.99 29.82
C LEU A 10 -17.99 20.66 28.42
N ALA A 11 -18.58 21.65 27.74
CA ALA A 11 -19.09 21.46 26.37
C ALA A 11 -17.99 21.11 25.36
N PHE A 12 -16.79 21.70 25.51
CA PHE A 12 -15.62 21.39 24.67
C PHE A 12 -15.10 19.96 24.86
N THR A 13 -15.24 19.38 26.06
CA THR A 13 -14.83 17.99 26.29
C THR A 13 -15.74 16.95 25.62
N PHE A 14 -16.98 17.30 25.30
CA PHE A 14 -17.91 16.40 24.60
C PHE A 14 -17.77 16.43 23.08
N THR A 15 -17.18 17.48 22.51
CA THR A 15 -17.00 17.59 21.04
C THR A 15 -15.65 17.04 20.56
N SER A 16 -14.64 16.93 21.43
CA SER A 16 -13.29 16.50 21.04
C SER A 16 -13.18 15.00 20.71
N CYS A 17 -14.08 14.16 21.24
CA CYS A 17 -14.10 12.72 21.00
C CYS A 17 -15.15 12.29 19.95
N GLY A 18 -15.97 13.23 19.47
CA GLY A 18 -17.06 12.99 18.52
C GLY A 18 -16.74 13.32 17.06
N PHE A 19 -15.56 13.86 16.78
CA PHE A 19 -15.05 13.89 15.42
C PHE A 19 -14.62 12.46 15.08
N ASP A 20 -15.48 11.76 14.32
CA ASP A 20 -15.17 10.49 13.67
C ASP A 20 -14.11 10.75 12.59
N VAL A 21 -12.88 11.01 13.05
CA VAL A 21 -11.72 11.15 12.17
C VAL A 21 -11.47 9.76 11.65
N GLN A 22 -11.92 9.46 10.43
CA GLN A 22 -11.56 8.23 9.74
C GLN A 22 -10.18 8.45 9.12
N PRO A 23 -9.10 7.93 9.72
CA PRO A 23 -7.79 8.05 9.10
C PRO A 23 -7.83 7.29 7.76
N ASN A 24 -7.44 7.96 6.68
CA ASN A 24 -7.22 7.29 5.41
C ASN A 24 -5.90 6.51 5.52
N VAL A 25 -6.00 5.19 5.68
CA VAL A 25 -4.84 4.29 5.75
C VAL A 25 -4.58 3.71 4.37
N GLU A 26 -3.49 4.11 3.74
CA GLU A 26 -3.01 3.53 2.49
C GLU A 26 -1.91 2.51 2.79
N VAL A 27 -2.07 1.26 2.36
CA VAL A 27 -1.04 0.22 2.48
C VAL A 27 -0.35 0.07 1.13
N LYS A 28 0.95 0.38 1.09
CA LYS A 28 1.78 0.21 -0.12
C LYS A 28 2.62 -1.05 0.00
N ASN A 29 2.38 -2.01 -0.90
CA ASN A 29 3.19 -3.22 -1.02
C ASN A 29 4.16 -3.05 -2.20
N ASN A 30 5.47 -3.08 -1.92
CA ASN A 30 6.50 -2.96 -2.94
C ASN A 30 7.27 -4.28 -3.07
N ILE A 31 7.50 -4.73 -4.30
CA ILE A 31 8.35 -5.88 -4.62
C ILE A 31 9.64 -5.34 -5.25
N ASN A 32 10.77 -5.54 -4.57
CA ASN A 32 12.08 -5.12 -5.06
C ASN A 32 12.85 -6.34 -5.58
N LEU A 33 13.33 -6.26 -6.82
CA LEU A 33 14.17 -7.26 -7.44
C LEU A 33 15.59 -6.69 -7.56
N THR A 34 16.56 -7.41 -7.03
CA THR A 34 17.98 -7.03 -7.11
C THR A 34 18.73 -8.13 -7.84
N ILE A 35 19.59 -7.72 -8.76
CA ILE A 35 20.41 -8.60 -9.59
C ILE A 35 21.86 -8.18 -9.37
N ASP A 36 22.70 -9.15 -9.05
CA ASP A 36 24.12 -8.90 -8.81
C ASP A 36 24.82 -8.45 -10.10
N GLY A 37 25.70 -7.46 -9.96
CA GLY A 37 26.29 -6.72 -11.08
C GLY A 37 27.15 -7.53 -12.04
N GLU A 38 27.57 -8.73 -11.65
CA GLU A 38 28.34 -9.65 -12.50
C GLU A 38 27.52 -10.20 -13.68
N ASN A 39 26.18 -10.15 -13.60
CA ASN A 39 25.27 -10.67 -14.62
C ASN A 39 24.43 -9.59 -15.32
N ILE A 40 24.82 -8.31 -15.23
CA ILE A 40 24.07 -7.18 -15.78
C ILE A 40 23.87 -7.26 -17.30
N ASP A 41 24.87 -7.74 -18.05
CA ASP A 41 24.80 -7.85 -19.51
C ASP A 41 23.68 -8.81 -19.95
N GLY A 42 23.43 -9.87 -19.17
CA GLY A 42 22.34 -10.81 -19.41
C GLY A 42 20.95 -10.27 -19.06
N VAL A 43 20.90 -9.16 -18.31
CA VAL A 43 19.67 -8.62 -17.72
C VAL A 43 19.20 -7.33 -18.39
N GLN A 44 20.12 -6.57 -18.99
CA GLN A 44 19.76 -5.40 -19.78
C GLN A 44 18.93 -5.81 -21.00
N GLY A 45 17.83 -5.09 -21.23
CA GLY A 45 16.91 -5.34 -22.34
C GLY A 45 15.48 -4.95 -21.99
N GLU A 46 14.57 -5.23 -22.92
CA GLU A 46 13.13 -5.06 -22.69
C GLU A 46 12.57 -6.24 -21.90
N TRP A 47 11.62 -5.93 -21.00
CA TRP A 47 11.00 -6.91 -20.14
C TRP A 47 9.49 -6.78 -20.26
N THR A 48 8.82 -7.93 -20.36
CA THR A 48 7.37 -8.01 -20.25
C THR A 48 7.02 -8.44 -18.84
N ILE A 49 6.23 -7.61 -18.15
CA ILE A 49 5.69 -7.89 -16.82
C ILE A 49 4.18 -8.08 -16.97
N THR A 50 3.69 -9.24 -16.55
CA THR A 50 2.25 -9.55 -16.54
C THR A 50 1.81 -9.99 -15.16
N SER A 51 0.56 -9.73 -14.83
CA SER A 51 -0.06 -10.17 -13.57
C SER A 51 -1.38 -10.88 -13.84
N GLU A 52 -1.65 -11.94 -13.10
CA GLU A 52 -2.94 -12.63 -13.09
C GLU A 52 -3.39 -12.94 -11.67
N GLU A 53 -4.70 -12.92 -11.46
CA GLU A 53 -5.35 -13.37 -10.24
C GLU A 53 -6.03 -14.70 -10.49
N LYS A 54 -5.82 -15.66 -9.58
CA LYS A 54 -6.49 -16.96 -9.63
C LYS A 54 -6.96 -17.40 -8.25
N LYS A 55 -8.03 -18.19 -8.24
CA LYS A 55 -8.55 -18.84 -7.05
C LYS A 55 -8.28 -20.33 -7.15
N ASP A 56 -7.52 -20.87 -6.21
CA ASP A 56 -7.21 -22.29 -6.13
C ASP A 56 -7.35 -22.77 -4.68
N ASP A 57 -8.10 -23.84 -4.47
CA ASP A 57 -8.43 -24.40 -3.15
C ASP A 57 -8.91 -23.34 -2.12
N GLY A 58 -9.76 -22.40 -2.57
CA GLY A 58 -10.29 -21.31 -1.74
C GLY A 58 -9.28 -20.21 -1.39
N LYS A 59 -8.05 -20.25 -1.91
CA LYS A 59 -7.02 -19.23 -1.72
C LYS A 59 -6.94 -18.31 -2.93
N GLU A 60 -6.80 -17.01 -2.67
CA GLU A 60 -6.47 -16.02 -3.69
C GLU A 60 -4.97 -16.02 -3.94
N ILE A 61 -4.58 -16.25 -5.19
CA ILE A 61 -3.19 -16.32 -5.63
C ILE A 61 -2.98 -15.23 -6.67
N PHE A 62 -2.03 -14.34 -6.40
CA PHE A 62 -1.57 -13.31 -7.34
C PHE A 62 -0.27 -13.80 -7.98
N VAL A 63 -0.26 -14.00 -9.30
CA VAL A 63 0.91 -14.47 -10.05
C VAL A 63 1.48 -13.30 -10.83
N ILE A 64 2.74 -12.97 -10.56
CA ILE A 64 3.51 -11.97 -11.33
C ILE A 64 4.52 -12.74 -12.17
N THR A 65 4.47 -12.53 -13.48
CA THR A 65 5.41 -13.12 -14.43
C THR A 65 6.29 -12.01 -15.01
N ILE A 66 7.60 -12.22 -14.96
CA ILE A 66 8.61 -11.30 -15.50
C ILE A 66 9.42 -12.08 -16.52
N LYS A 67 9.39 -11.64 -17.78
CA LYS A 67 10.09 -12.29 -18.89
C LYS A 67 10.91 -11.28 -19.66
N LYS A 68 12.17 -11.63 -19.96
CA LYS A 68 12.99 -10.86 -20.88
C LYS A 68 12.45 -11.08 -22.30
N VAL A 69 12.32 -10.01 -23.06
CA VAL A 69 12.02 -10.10 -24.49
C VAL A 69 13.30 -10.59 -25.19
N GLU A 70 13.24 -11.75 -25.83
CA GLU A 70 14.29 -12.19 -26.74
C GLU A 70 14.17 -11.36 -28.03
N LEU A 71 15.25 -10.69 -28.40
CA LEU A 71 15.34 -10.01 -29.70
C LEU A 71 15.64 -11.09 -30.75
N GLU A 72 14.70 -11.31 -31.68
CA GLU A 72 14.90 -12.18 -32.85
C GLU A 72 16.03 -11.68 -33.77
#